data_AF-A0A9D5W7E0-F1
#
_entry.id   AF-A0A9D5W7E0-F1
#
_cell.length_a   1.000
_cell.length_b   1.000
_cell.length_c   1.000
_cell.angle_alpha   90.00
_cell.angle_beta   90.00
_cell.angle_gamma   90.00
#
_symmetry.space_group_name_H-M   'P 1'
#
loop_
_entity.id
_entity.type
_entity.pdbx_description
1 polymer ?
#
loop_
_entity_poly.entity_id
_entity_poly.type
_entity_poly.pdbx_seq_one_letter_code
_entity_poly.pdbx_strand_id
1 'polypeptide(L)'
;DPWVRASQGSIAGAFLTIRNSGDTADRLLSAKSPLAGETMIHTSYKDGEVMKMRMVDGVDIPAHGEAALHGGFVATQRPGRTVRLAVVVTNYRRDEFVIANIARLHADPLLAGSLDFYVIDNGGSLDPEAFGGAPVKLVRNPNTGGAGGFSRGMIEVLDGGQASHILVMDDDVIVTGETVLRTLAFLRQAGDKTAVAGSMLDMEKPHFLHEAGARWNFGADVDRPSPWRMMPLKHKLYLQHPGALDYLLFEEASDYGAFWFFAFPAAMPAAHGLCLPF
;
A
#
# COMPACT_ATOMS: atom_id res chain seq x y z
N ASP A 1 3.10 -11.12 18.27
CA ASP A 1 1.94 -11.43 17.41
C ASP A 1 2.38 -11.88 16.03
N PRO A 2 1.70 -12.88 15.47
CA PRO A 2 1.96 -13.30 14.10
C PRO A 2 1.45 -12.26 13.10
N TRP A 3 2.20 -12.00 12.04
CA TRP A 3 1.79 -11.10 10.97
C TRP A 3 2.21 -11.65 9.60
N VAL A 4 1.68 -11.07 8.52
CA VAL A 4 1.84 -11.53 7.14
C VAL A 4 2.12 -10.34 6.22
N ARG A 5 3.10 -10.46 5.33
CA ARG A 5 3.47 -9.48 4.28
C ARG A 5 2.60 -9.69 3.01
N ALA A 6 2.58 -8.79 2.05
CA ALA A 6 1.99 -9.04 0.73
C ALA A 6 3.06 -9.57 -0.25
N SER A 7 2.65 -10.32 -1.28
CA SER A 7 3.56 -10.83 -2.33
C SER A 7 2.96 -10.64 -3.71
N GLN A 8 3.85 -10.52 -4.72
CA GLN A 8 3.48 -10.45 -6.14
C GLN A 8 3.30 -11.83 -6.81
N GLY A 9 3.67 -12.92 -6.13
CA GLY A 9 3.66 -14.29 -6.66
C GLY A 9 2.51 -15.16 -6.13
N SER A 10 2.55 -16.46 -6.43
CA SER A 10 1.49 -17.45 -6.19
C SER A 10 1.51 -18.14 -4.81
N ILE A 11 2.42 -17.77 -3.88
CA ILE A 11 2.57 -18.45 -2.56
C ILE A 11 2.69 -17.47 -1.38
N ALA A 12 2.14 -17.90 -0.24
CA ALA A 12 1.84 -17.21 1.02
C ALA A 12 2.52 -17.86 2.27
N GLY A 13 2.57 -17.21 3.44
CA GLY A 13 3.16 -17.72 4.72
C GLY A 13 2.91 -16.77 5.92
N ALA A 14 3.40 -17.04 7.14
CA ALA A 14 3.23 -16.18 8.33
C ALA A 14 4.48 -16.10 9.23
N PHE A 15 4.72 -14.96 9.90
CA PHE A 15 5.78 -14.82 10.90
C PHE A 15 5.27 -15.28 12.28
N LEU A 16 5.94 -16.21 12.94
CA LEU A 16 5.56 -16.71 14.27
C LEU A 16 6.76 -17.38 14.93
N THR A 17 7.03 -17.05 16.19
CA THR A 17 7.92 -17.87 17.03
C THR A 17 7.05 -18.73 17.92
N ILE A 18 7.21 -20.04 17.82
CA ILE A 18 6.59 -21.00 18.73
C ILE A 18 7.64 -21.41 19.75
N ARG A 19 7.32 -21.24 21.03
CA ARG A 19 8.15 -21.68 22.15
C ARG A 19 7.55 -22.91 22.79
N ASN A 20 8.35 -23.94 22.97
CA ASN A 20 7.99 -25.14 23.70
C ASN A 20 8.56 -25.02 25.12
N SER A 21 7.69 -24.86 26.12
CA SER A 21 8.09 -24.81 27.53
C SER A 21 8.06 -26.17 28.23
N GLY A 22 7.64 -27.23 27.53
CA GLY A 22 7.58 -28.59 28.06
C GLY A 22 8.93 -29.31 28.03
N ASP A 23 8.96 -30.43 28.74
CA ASP A 23 10.16 -31.29 28.89
C ASP A 23 10.36 -32.27 27.72
N THR A 24 9.43 -32.30 26.76
CA THR A 24 9.48 -33.15 25.57
C THR A 24 9.40 -32.32 24.29
N ALA A 25 10.06 -32.76 23.23
CA ALA A 25 9.98 -32.10 21.93
C ALA A 25 8.54 -32.14 21.38
N ASP A 26 8.14 -31.04 20.73
CA ASP A 26 6.87 -30.87 20.04
C ASP A 26 7.10 -30.72 18.54
N ARG A 27 6.01 -30.78 17.76
CA ARG A 27 6.08 -30.58 16.31
C ARG A 27 4.88 -29.76 15.82
N LEU A 28 5.16 -28.66 15.13
CA LEU A 28 4.15 -27.93 14.37
C LEU A 28 3.82 -28.72 13.11
N LEU A 29 2.57 -29.19 12.99
CA LEU A 29 2.13 -30.01 11.86
C LEU A 29 1.40 -29.20 10.77
N SER A 30 0.67 -28.16 11.15
CA SER A 30 -0.11 -27.35 10.21
C SER A 30 -0.45 -25.98 10.79
N ALA A 31 -0.83 -25.05 9.91
CA ALA A 31 -1.52 -23.82 10.26
C ALA A 31 -2.92 -23.84 9.61
N LYS A 32 -3.81 -22.92 9.99
CA LYS A 32 -5.08 -22.66 9.30
C LYS A 32 -5.35 -21.17 9.29
N SER A 33 -5.99 -20.68 8.24
CA SER A 33 -6.44 -19.29 8.15
C SER A 33 -7.83 -19.25 7.52
N PRO A 34 -8.79 -18.48 8.07
CA PRO A 34 -10.08 -18.26 7.43
C PRO A 34 -9.97 -17.45 6.13
N LEU A 35 -8.82 -16.82 5.88
CA LEU A 35 -8.56 -15.97 4.70
C LEU A 35 -7.90 -16.74 3.54
N ALA A 36 -7.47 -18.00 3.75
CA ALA A 36 -6.73 -18.77 2.76
C ALA A 36 -7.36 -20.16 2.58
N GLY A 37 -7.57 -20.57 1.32
CA GLY A 37 -8.07 -21.91 1.01
C GLY A 37 -7.07 -23.03 1.32
N GLU A 38 -5.78 -22.70 1.37
CA GLU A 38 -4.70 -23.62 1.71
C GLU A 38 -3.60 -22.89 2.50
N THR A 39 -2.96 -23.60 3.41
CA THR A 39 -1.83 -23.10 4.22
C THR A 39 -0.72 -24.12 4.19
N MET A 40 0.47 -23.70 3.78
CA MET A 40 1.65 -24.56 3.66
C MET A 40 2.76 -24.06 4.57
N ILE A 41 3.61 -24.97 5.05
CA ILE A 41 4.83 -24.65 5.81
C ILE A 41 6.02 -24.92 4.91
N HIS A 42 6.92 -23.96 4.78
CA HIS A 42 8.11 -24.09 3.95
C HIS A 42 9.40 -23.90 4.76
N THR A 43 10.46 -24.56 4.32
CA THR A 43 11.83 -24.33 4.81
C THR A 43 12.72 -23.81 3.68
N SER A 44 13.63 -22.91 4.02
CA SER A 44 14.65 -22.41 3.11
C SER A 44 15.87 -23.33 3.15
N TYR A 45 16.40 -23.70 1.98
CA TYR A 45 17.63 -24.47 1.85
C TYR A 45 18.51 -23.88 0.75
N LYS A 46 19.81 -24.07 0.88
CA LYS A 46 20.80 -23.62 -0.10
C LYS A 46 20.99 -24.71 -1.17
N ASP A 47 20.86 -24.33 -2.43
CA ASP A 47 21.15 -25.18 -3.59
C ASP A 47 22.12 -24.43 -4.52
N GLY A 48 23.40 -24.77 -4.44
CA GLY A 48 24.47 -23.97 -5.03
C GLY A 48 24.58 -22.58 -4.39
N GLU A 49 24.53 -21.53 -5.21
CA GLU A 49 24.54 -20.13 -4.75
C GLU A 49 23.13 -19.56 -4.53
N VAL A 50 22.08 -20.35 -4.81
CA VAL A 50 20.69 -19.88 -4.76
C VAL A 50 20.00 -20.42 -3.50
N MET A 51 19.30 -19.53 -2.79
CA MET A 51 18.37 -19.93 -1.74
C MET A 51 17.05 -20.38 -2.36
N LYS A 52 16.61 -21.60 -2.04
CA LYS A 52 15.34 -22.18 -2.50
C LYS A 52 14.43 -22.46 -1.30
N MET A 53 13.13 -22.56 -1.57
CA MET A 53 12.13 -22.98 -0.59
C MET A 53 11.52 -24.32 -1.01
N ARG A 54 11.21 -25.17 -0.03
CA ARG A 54 10.42 -26.39 -0.23
C ARG A 54 9.38 -26.54 0.88
N MET A 55 8.24 -27.14 0.54
CA MET A 55 7.23 -27.52 1.53
C MET A 55 7.79 -28.56 2.51
N VAL A 56 7.36 -28.51 3.76
CA VAL A 56 7.63 -29.51 4.79
C VAL A 56 6.33 -29.93 5.47
N ASP A 57 6.26 -31.20 5.90
CA ASP A 57 5.10 -31.76 6.61
C ASP A 57 5.01 -31.31 8.08
N GLY A 58 6.04 -30.60 8.56
CA GLY A 58 6.05 -30.01 9.89
C GLY A 58 7.40 -29.45 10.29
N VAL A 59 7.42 -28.74 11.43
CA VAL A 59 8.62 -28.13 12.01
C VAL A 59 8.76 -28.63 13.45
N ASP A 60 9.90 -29.24 13.76
CA ASP A 60 10.20 -29.71 15.11
C ASP A 60 10.54 -28.53 16.04
N ILE A 61 10.06 -28.62 17.29
CA ILE A 61 10.22 -27.61 18.33
C ILE A 61 10.82 -28.33 19.56
N PRO A 62 12.15 -28.23 19.78
CA PRO A 62 12.80 -28.92 20.88
C PRO A 62 12.21 -28.57 22.25
N ALA A 63 12.30 -29.50 23.22
CA ALA A 63 11.97 -29.22 24.62
C ALA A 63 12.74 -27.99 25.12
N HIS A 64 12.07 -27.09 25.83
CA HIS A 64 12.61 -25.79 26.25
C HIS A 64 13.20 -24.93 25.11
N GLY A 65 12.84 -25.21 23.86
CA GLY A 65 13.36 -24.57 22.66
C GLY A 65 12.32 -23.73 21.92
N GLU A 66 12.72 -23.24 20.75
CA GLU A 66 11.82 -22.46 19.88
C GLU A 66 12.02 -22.77 18.39
N ALA A 67 10.97 -22.55 17.61
CA ALA A 67 10.99 -22.56 16.16
C ALA A 67 10.46 -21.20 15.66
N ALA A 68 11.23 -20.55 14.79
CA ALA A 68 10.89 -19.26 14.22
C ALA A 68 10.50 -19.38 12.74
N LEU A 69 9.30 -18.91 12.40
CA LEU A 69 8.87 -18.68 11.04
C LEU A 69 9.26 -17.24 10.66
N HIS A 70 10.21 -17.11 9.73
CA HIS A 70 10.88 -15.84 9.39
C HIS A 70 10.27 -15.11 8.18
N GLY A 71 9.09 -15.50 7.71
CA GLY A 71 8.54 -14.94 6.47
C GLY A 71 7.11 -15.37 6.20
N GLY A 72 6.33 -14.47 5.63
CA GLY A 72 4.96 -14.78 5.28
C GLY A 72 4.30 -13.84 4.29
N PHE A 73 3.48 -14.37 3.38
CA PHE A 73 2.78 -13.62 2.34
C PHE A 73 1.29 -14.01 2.19
N VAL A 74 0.47 -13.28 1.41
CA VAL A 74 -0.84 -13.75 0.90
C VAL A 74 -0.78 -13.77 -0.63
N ALA A 75 -1.27 -14.84 -1.25
CA ALA A 75 -1.18 -15.06 -2.68
C ALA A 75 -2.44 -15.75 -3.21
N THR A 76 -2.64 -15.67 -4.52
CA THR A 76 -3.80 -16.25 -5.21
C THR A 76 -3.33 -17.14 -6.36
N GLN A 77 -4.06 -18.23 -6.60
CA GLN A 77 -3.84 -19.10 -7.75
C GLN A 77 -4.38 -18.50 -9.05
N ARG A 78 -5.20 -17.45 -8.96
CA ARG A 78 -5.75 -16.75 -10.12
C ARG A 78 -4.65 -15.92 -10.79
N PRO A 79 -4.35 -16.14 -12.08
CA PRO A 79 -3.46 -15.25 -12.83
C PRO A 79 -3.98 -13.82 -12.75
N GLY A 80 -3.14 -12.91 -12.28
CA GLY A 80 -3.46 -11.49 -12.24
C GLY A 80 -3.21 -10.80 -13.57
N ARG A 81 -3.90 -9.70 -13.84
CA ARG A 81 -3.54 -8.80 -14.95
C ARG A 81 -2.23 -8.08 -14.65
N THR A 82 -1.51 -7.63 -15.67
CA THR A 82 -0.37 -6.73 -15.45
C THR A 82 -0.87 -5.37 -14.98
N VAL A 83 -0.30 -4.87 -13.88
CA VAL A 83 -0.57 -3.53 -13.36
C VAL A 83 0.73 -2.77 -13.30
N ARG A 84 0.74 -1.60 -13.95
CA ARG A 84 1.78 -0.58 -13.86
C ARG A 84 1.19 0.69 -13.25
N LEU A 85 1.79 1.19 -12.18
CA LEU A 85 1.35 2.37 -11.44
C LEU A 85 2.18 3.59 -11.82
N ALA A 86 1.53 4.64 -12.28
CA ALA A 86 2.12 5.98 -12.29
C ALA A 86 1.96 6.61 -10.92
N VAL A 87 3.05 6.70 -10.16
CA VAL A 87 3.11 7.39 -8.87
C VAL A 87 3.25 8.88 -9.14
N VAL A 88 2.22 9.64 -8.78
CA VAL A 88 2.12 11.09 -8.97
C VAL A 88 2.21 11.78 -7.62
N VAL A 89 3.23 12.61 -7.44
CA VAL A 89 3.45 13.40 -6.22
C VAL A 89 3.42 14.89 -6.58
N THR A 90 2.66 15.68 -5.85
CA THR A 90 2.67 17.15 -5.95
C THR A 90 3.51 17.71 -4.82
N ASN A 91 4.65 18.34 -5.13
CA ASN A 91 5.59 18.86 -4.15
C ASN A 91 5.51 20.39 -4.00
N TYR A 92 5.43 20.87 -2.76
CA TYR A 92 5.68 22.26 -2.41
C TYR A 92 6.67 22.37 -1.23
N ARG A 93 7.96 22.30 -1.56
CA ARG A 93 9.08 22.46 -0.60
C ARG A 93 9.12 21.39 0.50
N ARG A 94 8.72 20.16 0.16
CA ARG A 94 8.86 18.95 1.00
C ARG A 94 9.87 17.97 0.40
N ASP A 95 10.90 18.52 -0.24
CA ASP A 95 11.82 17.81 -1.12
C ASP A 95 12.44 16.56 -0.49
N GLU A 96 12.85 16.65 0.78
CA GLU A 96 13.44 15.53 1.52
C GLU A 96 12.50 14.32 1.61
N PHE A 97 11.21 14.54 1.86
CA PHE A 97 10.22 13.47 1.93
C PHE A 97 10.00 12.82 0.56
N VAL A 98 9.87 13.64 -0.49
CA VAL A 98 9.67 13.17 -1.86
C VAL A 98 10.85 12.33 -2.32
N ILE A 99 12.08 12.83 -2.14
CA ILE A 99 13.32 12.13 -2.49
C ILE A 99 13.42 10.81 -1.71
N ALA A 100 13.18 10.84 -0.39
CA ALA A 100 13.27 9.64 0.45
C ALA A 100 12.23 8.58 0.08
N ASN A 101 10.99 8.98 -0.24
CA ASN A 101 9.95 8.06 -0.69
C ASN A 101 10.29 7.43 -2.04
N ILE A 102 10.71 8.23 -3.02
CA ILE A 102 11.08 7.70 -4.35
C ILE A 102 12.27 6.76 -4.24
N ALA A 103 13.30 7.11 -3.49
CA ALA A 103 14.45 6.24 -3.25
C ALA A 103 14.03 4.91 -2.63
N ARG A 104 13.16 4.95 -1.60
CA ARG A 104 12.64 3.74 -0.93
C ARG A 104 11.84 2.85 -1.87
N LEU A 105 10.96 3.43 -2.69
CA LEU A 105 10.12 2.68 -3.62
C LEU A 105 10.92 2.14 -4.81
N HIS A 106 11.87 2.91 -5.33
CA HIS A 106 12.74 2.49 -6.43
C HIS A 106 13.70 1.36 -6.02
N ALA A 107 14.22 1.41 -4.79
CA ALA A 107 15.13 0.39 -4.28
C ALA A 107 14.45 -0.94 -3.92
N ASP A 108 13.11 -1.00 -3.83
CA ASP A 108 12.41 -2.24 -3.49
C ASP A 108 12.36 -3.18 -4.72
N PRO A 109 13.05 -4.34 -4.69
CA PRO A 109 13.11 -5.25 -5.83
C PRO A 109 11.74 -5.85 -6.18
N LEU A 110 10.79 -5.86 -5.25
CA LEU A 110 9.42 -6.35 -5.51
C LEU A 110 8.57 -5.34 -6.29
N LEU A 111 9.02 -4.08 -6.41
CA LEU A 111 8.34 -3.02 -7.15
C LEU A 111 9.00 -2.74 -8.50
N ALA A 112 10.17 -3.33 -8.76
CA ALA A 112 10.94 -3.14 -9.98
C ALA A 112 10.09 -3.40 -11.24
N GLY A 113 10.14 -2.47 -12.19
CA GLY A 113 9.39 -2.54 -13.45
C GLY A 113 7.88 -2.30 -13.33
N SER A 114 7.34 -2.11 -12.12
CA SER A 114 5.90 -1.90 -11.91
C SER A 114 5.51 -0.43 -11.69
N LEU A 115 6.48 0.48 -11.52
CA LEU A 115 6.26 1.87 -11.14
C LEU A 115 6.86 2.86 -12.15
N ASP A 116 6.16 3.97 -12.37
CA ASP A 116 6.66 5.17 -13.02
C ASP A 116 6.53 6.35 -12.06
N PHE A 117 7.55 7.19 -11.94
CA PHE A 117 7.53 8.31 -11.00
C PHE A 117 7.32 9.64 -11.72
N TYR A 118 6.28 10.37 -11.33
CA TYR A 118 5.92 11.69 -11.81
C TYR A 118 5.93 12.65 -10.61
N VAL A 119 6.83 13.62 -10.62
CA VAL A 119 6.94 14.62 -9.56
C VAL A 119 6.59 15.99 -10.13
N ILE A 120 5.51 16.57 -9.62
CA ILE A 120 5.02 17.88 -10.01
C ILE A 120 5.54 18.88 -8.98
N ASP A 121 6.57 19.61 -9.36
CA ASP A 121 7.24 20.54 -8.46
C ASP A 121 6.60 21.93 -8.53
N ASN A 122 5.61 22.13 -7.68
CA ASN A 122 4.95 23.42 -7.45
C ASN A 122 5.86 24.39 -6.66
N GLY A 123 6.83 23.86 -5.90
CA GLY A 123 7.75 24.65 -5.08
C GLY A 123 8.92 25.25 -5.86
N GLY A 124 9.25 24.68 -7.02
CA GLY A 124 10.42 25.06 -7.81
C GLY A 124 11.75 24.74 -7.13
N SER A 125 11.74 23.89 -6.09
CA SER A 125 12.89 23.65 -5.20
C SER A 125 13.64 22.36 -5.51
N LEU A 126 13.01 21.39 -6.15
CA LEU A 126 13.62 20.08 -6.39
C LEU A 126 14.73 20.12 -7.43
N ASP A 127 15.84 19.45 -7.14
CA ASP A 127 16.93 19.23 -8.11
C ASP A 127 16.65 17.94 -8.92
N PRO A 128 16.67 17.97 -10.27
CA PRO A 128 16.55 16.78 -11.11
C PRO A 128 17.54 15.66 -10.78
N GLU A 129 18.73 15.98 -10.25
CA GLU A 129 19.76 14.98 -9.93
C GLU A 129 19.58 14.34 -8.54
N ALA A 130 18.64 14.83 -7.72
CA ALA A 130 18.47 14.39 -6.34
C ALA A 130 17.90 12.96 -6.15
N PHE A 131 17.40 12.33 -7.23
CA PHE A 131 16.66 11.06 -7.12
C PHE A 131 17.52 9.79 -7.20
N GLY A 132 18.85 9.90 -7.08
CA GLY A 132 19.73 8.73 -6.90
C GLY A 132 19.64 7.68 -8.01
N GLY A 133 19.36 8.10 -9.25
CA GLY A 133 19.21 7.22 -10.41
C GLY A 133 17.80 6.68 -10.66
N ALA A 134 16.82 6.97 -9.79
CA ALA A 134 15.43 6.62 -10.04
C ALA A 134 14.92 7.37 -11.30
N PRO A 135 14.21 6.69 -12.22
CA PRO A 135 13.69 7.31 -13.45
C PRO A 135 12.47 8.19 -13.14
N VAL A 136 12.71 9.42 -12.70
CA VAL A 136 11.68 10.39 -12.34
C VAL A 136 11.42 11.36 -13.49
N LYS A 137 10.15 11.51 -13.87
CA LYS A 137 9.68 12.64 -14.69
C LYS A 137 9.37 13.81 -13.77
N LEU A 138 10.36 14.69 -13.57
CA LEU A 138 10.21 15.93 -12.82
C LEU A 138 9.62 17.03 -13.72
N VAL A 139 8.51 17.62 -13.30
CA VAL A 139 7.80 18.67 -14.05
C VAL A 139 7.72 19.92 -13.19
N ARG A 140 8.34 21.01 -13.65
CA ARG A 140 8.19 22.33 -13.02
C ARG A 140 6.78 22.84 -13.24
N ASN A 141 6.14 23.32 -12.18
CA ASN A 141 4.77 23.80 -12.24
C ASN A 141 4.62 25.07 -11.37
N PRO A 142 3.81 26.07 -11.77
CA PRO A 142 3.42 27.14 -10.87
C PRO A 142 2.70 26.57 -9.63
N ASN A 143 2.77 27.29 -8.50
CA ASN A 143 2.01 26.88 -7.32
C ASN A 143 0.50 27.02 -7.58
N THR A 144 -0.13 25.87 -7.84
CA THR A 144 -1.56 25.74 -8.16
C THR A 144 -2.30 24.92 -7.10
N GLY A 145 -1.72 24.82 -5.90
CA GLY A 145 -2.20 23.97 -4.82
C GLY A 145 -2.15 22.47 -5.16
N GLY A 146 -2.72 21.65 -4.28
CA GLY A 146 -2.77 20.20 -4.47
C GLY A 146 -3.61 19.80 -5.68
N ALA A 147 -4.82 20.35 -5.82
CA ALA A 147 -5.72 20.02 -6.94
C ALA A 147 -5.07 20.31 -8.30
N GLY A 148 -4.43 21.47 -8.46
CA GLY A 148 -3.74 21.83 -9.70
C GLY A 148 -2.49 20.98 -9.97
N GLY A 149 -1.69 20.70 -8.94
CA GLY A 149 -0.51 19.84 -9.09
C GLY A 149 -0.86 18.39 -9.43
N PHE A 150 -1.84 17.80 -8.75
CA PHE A 150 -2.31 16.45 -9.06
C PHE A 150 -2.94 16.38 -10.46
N SER A 151 -3.74 17.39 -10.83
CA SER A 151 -4.29 17.50 -12.19
C SER A 151 -3.18 17.57 -13.25
N ARG A 152 -2.13 18.36 -13.01
CA ARG A 152 -0.96 18.41 -13.89
C ARG A 152 -0.29 17.05 -14.00
N GLY A 153 -0.10 16.34 -12.89
CA GLY A 153 0.46 15.00 -12.91
C GLY A 153 -0.40 14.00 -13.68
N MET A 154 -1.72 14.03 -13.54
CA MET A 154 -2.63 13.20 -14.32
C MET A 154 -2.51 13.48 -15.82
N ILE A 155 -2.38 14.75 -16.24
CA ILE A 155 -2.13 15.11 -17.65
C ILE A 155 -0.83 14.47 -18.15
N GLU A 156 0.26 14.58 -17.39
CA GLU A 156 1.56 14.04 -17.77
C GLU A 156 1.56 12.50 -17.90
N VAL A 157 0.71 11.82 -17.12
CA VAL A 157 0.50 10.37 -17.23
C VAL A 157 -0.31 10.02 -18.48
N LEU A 158 -1.39 10.75 -18.75
CA LEU A 158 -2.23 10.55 -19.94
C LEU A 158 -1.42 10.71 -21.23
N ASP A 159 -0.57 11.73 -21.30
CA ASP A 159 0.32 11.97 -22.45
C ASP A 159 1.39 10.87 -22.60
N GLY A 160 1.77 10.20 -21.50
CA GLY A 160 2.74 9.10 -21.51
C GLY A 160 2.15 7.77 -21.98
N GLY A 161 0.86 7.51 -21.74
CA GLY A 161 0.09 6.37 -22.29
C GLY A 161 0.46 4.96 -21.81
N GLN A 162 1.37 4.80 -20.85
CA GLN A 162 1.90 3.48 -20.45
C GLN A 162 1.35 2.92 -19.12
N ALA A 163 0.77 3.77 -18.27
CA ALA A 163 0.30 3.36 -16.96
C ALA A 163 -1.12 2.79 -17.02
N SER A 164 -1.36 1.70 -16.30
CA SER A 164 -2.70 1.13 -16.14
C SER A 164 -3.51 1.85 -15.05
N HIS A 165 -2.81 2.36 -14.04
CA HIS A 165 -3.38 3.00 -12.85
C HIS A 165 -2.49 4.19 -12.46
N ILE A 166 -3.11 5.19 -11.85
CA ILE A 166 -2.44 6.32 -11.21
C ILE A 166 -2.52 6.11 -9.70
N LEU A 167 -1.41 6.29 -9.00
CA LEU A 167 -1.35 6.41 -7.54
C LEU A 167 -0.96 7.85 -7.22
N VAL A 168 -1.89 8.63 -6.67
CA VAL A 168 -1.56 9.95 -6.11
C VAL A 168 -1.11 9.81 -4.66
N MET A 169 -0.10 10.58 -4.30
CA MET A 169 0.48 10.66 -2.96
C MET A 169 0.83 12.10 -2.60
N ASP A 170 0.64 12.46 -1.34
CA ASP A 170 1.12 13.74 -0.80
C ASP A 170 2.65 13.76 -0.70
N ASP A 171 3.23 14.95 -0.58
CA ASP A 171 4.67 15.16 -0.53
C ASP A 171 5.28 14.98 0.86
N ASP A 172 4.48 15.05 1.92
CA ASP A 172 4.92 14.97 3.32
C ASP A 172 4.46 13.69 4.06
N VAL A 173 4.11 12.63 3.31
CA VAL A 173 3.79 11.32 3.90
C VAL A 173 5.00 10.40 3.91
N ILE A 174 4.98 9.37 4.78
CA ILE A 174 5.94 8.27 4.71
C ILE A 174 5.22 7.05 4.13
N VAL A 175 5.66 6.60 2.95
CA VAL A 175 5.09 5.42 2.30
C VAL A 175 6.09 4.28 2.27
N THR A 176 5.63 3.09 2.65
CA THR A 176 6.44 1.87 2.62
C THR A 176 6.21 1.11 1.31
N GLY A 177 7.24 0.42 0.81
CA GLY A 177 7.10 -0.44 -0.37
C GLY A 177 6.03 -1.51 -0.19
N GLU A 178 5.81 -1.95 1.06
CA GLU A 178 4.76 -2.89 1.44
C GLU A 178 3.34 -2.38 1.13
N THR A 179 3.07 -1.09 1.38
CA THR A 179 1.76 -0.48 1.09
C THR A 179 1.48 -0.48 -0.42
N VAL A 180 2.49 -0.13 -1.22
CA VAL A 180 2.39 -0.14 -2.69
C VAL A 180 2.28 -1.57 -3.22
N LEU A 181 3.01 -2.51 -2.64
CA LEU A 181 2.97 -3.92 -2.97
C LEU A 181 1.58 -4.54 -2.74
N ARG A 182 0.94 -4.23 -1.60
CA ARG A 182 -0.46 -4.62 -1.30
C ARG A 182 -1.42 -4.07 -2.35
N THR A 183 -1.25 -2.80 -2.69
CA THR A 183 -2.06 -2.11 -3.70
C THR A 183 -1.94 -2.79 -5.06
N LEU A 184 -0.72 -3.08 -5.52
CA LEU A 184 -0.47 -3.82 -6.75
C LEU A 184 -1.10 -5.21 -6.71
N ALA A 185 -0.85 -5.99 -5.66
CA ALA A 185 -1.38 -7.34 -5.52
C ALA A 185 -2.91 -7.36 -5.60
N PHE A 186 -3.59 -6.41 -4.96
CA PHE A 186 -5.04 -6.26 -5.03
C PHE A 186 -5.52 -5.85 -6.42
N LEU A 187 -4.95 -4.79 -7.01
CA LEU A 187 -5.38 -4.27 -8.32
C LEU A 187 -5.19 -5.29 -9.46
N ARG A 188 -4.21 -6.20 -9.34
CA ARG A 188 -4.00 -7.28 -10.31
C ARG A 188 -5.14 -8.30 -10.34
N GLN A 189 -5.93 -8.36 -9.28
CA GLN A 189 -7.08 -9.27 -9.13
C GLN A 189 -8.42 -8.54 -9.22
N ALA A 190 -8.42 -7.24 -8.96
CA ALA A 190 -9.59 -6.38 -9.05
C ALA A 190 -9.98 -6.09 -10.52
N GLY A 191 -11.22 -5.63 -10.70
CA GLY A 191 -11.73 -5.19 -12.00
C GLY A 191 -11.19 -3.82 -12.42
N ASP A 192 -11.44 -3.45 -13.68
CA ASP A 192 -10.88 -2.23 -14.29
C ASP A 192 -11.46 -0.91 -13.76
N LYS A 193 -12.46 -0.96 -12.87
CA LYS A 193 -13.11 0.20 -12.25
C LYS A 193 -12.80 0.35 -10.76
N THR A 194 -11.90 -0.47 -10.23
CA THR A 194 -11.58 -0.49 -8.81
C THR A 194 -10.53 0.55 -8.47
N ALA A 195 -10.79 1.33 -7.42
CA ALA A 195 -9.83 2.22 -6.78
C ALA A 195 -9.46 1.69 -5.38
N VAL A 196 -8.30 2.08 -4.88
CA VAL A 196 -7.76 1.69 -3.57
C VAL A 196 -7.34 2.95 -2.82
N ALA A 197 -7.96 3.20 -1.67
CA ALA A 197 -7.56 4.27 -0.76
C ALA A 197 -6.71 3.70 0.37
N GLY A 198 -5.61 4.37 0.68
CA GLY A 198 -4.77 4.05 1.82
C GLY A 198 -5.34 4.64 3.11
N SER A 199 -5.33 3.87 4.18
CA SER A 199 -5.52 4.40 5.53
C SER A 199 -4.32 5.24 5.96
N MET A 200 -4.55 6.34 6.66
CA MET A 200 -3.49 7.21 7.17
C MET A 200 -3.27 6.98 8.66
N LEU A 201 -2.03 6.66 9.04
CA LEU A 201 -1.59 6.66 10.44
C LEU A 201 -1.02 8.03 10.80
N ASP A 202 -1.12 8.40 12.07
CA ASP A 202 -0.45 9.58 12.60
C ASP A 202 1.08 9.33 12.59
N MET A 203 1.83 10.27 12.02
CA MET A 203 3.28 10.12 11.83
C MET A 203 4.06 10.19 13.14
N GLU A 204 3.61 11.00 14.11
CA GLU A 204 4.25 11.13 15.42
C GLU A 204 3.77 10.03 16.38
N LYS A 205 2.55 9.53 16.19
CA LYS A 205 1.93 8.48 16.99
C LYS A 205 1.41 7.36 16.10
N PRO A 206 2.27 6.47 15.55
CA PRO A 206 1.87 5.45 14.59
C PRO A 206 0.84 4.42 15.08
N HIS A 207 0.52 4.41 16.38
CA HIS A 207 -0.56 3.64 16.98
C HIS A 207 -1.93 4.33 16.91
N PHE A 208 -2.03 5.51 16.31
CA PHE A 208 -3.28 6.19 16.00
C PHE A 208 -3.53 6.15 14.48
N LEU A 209 -4.68 5.58 14.12
CA LEU A 209 -5.23 5.68 12.77
C LEU A 209 -5.97 7.01 12.64
N HIS A 210 -5.51 7.87 11.73
CA HIS A 210 -6.18 9.12 11.41
C HIS A 210 -7.50 8.87 10.70
N GLU A 211 -7.51 8.12 9.60
CA GLU A 211 -8.71 7.85 8.80
C GLU A 211 -8.52 6.61 7.91
N ALA A 212 -9.62 5.88 7.65
CA ALA A 212 -9.67 4.78 6.69
C ALA A 212 -10.88 4.93 5.74
N GLY A 213 -10.83 5.96 4.89
CA GLY A 213 -11.89 6.31 3.95
C GLY A 213 -12.90 7.31 4.52
N ALA A 214 -13.82 7.78 3.68
CA ALA A 214 -14.84 8.74 4.08
C ALA A 214 -16.09 8.63 3.21
N ARG A 215 -17.23 9.06 3.78
CA ARG A 215 -18.51 9.18 3.08
C ARG A 215 -18.76 10.61 2.64
N TRP A 216 -19.27 10.77 1.43
CA TRP A 216 -19.65 12.06 0.86
C TRP A 216 -21.13 12.33 1.13
N ASN A 217 -21.43 13.51 1.66
CA ASN A 217 -22.78 14.01 1.89
C ASN A 217 -23.68 13.10 2.77
N PHE A 218 -23.07 12.17 3.52
CA PHE A 218 -23.79 11.25 4.40
C PHE A 218 -24.28 11.98 5.66
N GLY A 219 -25.58 11.87 5.93
CA GLY A 219 -26.22 12.52 7.08
C GLY A 219 -26.26 14.05 6.99
N ALA A 220 -26.10 14.64 5.80
CA ALA A 220 -26.32 16.07 5.59
C ALA A 220 -27.73 16.44 6.08
N ASP A 221 -27.76 17.40 7.00
CA ASP A 221 -29.00 17.89 7.58
C ASP A 221 -29.83 18.52 6.46
N VAL A 222 -31.08 18.11 6.31
CA VAL A 222 -32.00 18.68 5.31
C VAL A 222 -32.14 20.19 5.51
N ASP A 223 -31.95 20.67 6.74
CA ASP A 223 -32.06 22.08 7.10
C ASP A 223 -30.75 22.86 6.91
N ARG A 224 -29.61 22.16 6.76
CA ARG A 224 -28.29 22.75 6.48
C ARG A 224 -27.51 21.91 5.45
N PRO A 225 -27.99 21.81 4.21
CA PRO A 225 -27.30 21.07 3.18
C PRO A 225 -25.97 21.76 2.87
N SER A 226 -24.87 21.07 3.17
CA SER A 226 -23.56 21.40 2.61
C SER A 226 -23.24 20.34 1.58
N PRO A 227 -23.10 20.69 0.29
CA PRO A 227 -22.71 19.70 -0.70
C PRO A 227 -21.33 19.12 -0.36
N TRP A 228 -20.46 19.88 0.32
CA TRP A 228 -19.07 19.50 0.61
C TRP A 228 -18.87 18.71 1.91
N ARG A 229 -19.92 18.18 2.52
CA ARG A 229 -19.78 17.48 3.81
C ARG A 229 -19.12 16.12 3.63
N MET A 230 -17.96 15.95 4.27
CA MET A 230 -17.28 14.66 4.42
C MET A 230 -17.51 14.09 5.82
N MET A 231 -17.81 12.79 5.90
CA MET A 231 -17.83 12.06 7.16
C MET A 231 -16.69 11.02 7.15
N PRO A 232 -15.62 11.23 7.93
CA PRO A 232 -14.48 10.33 7.93
C PRO A 232 -14.85 9.00 8.60
N LEU A 233 -14.38 7.89 8.01
CA LEU A 233 -14.59 6.54 8.51
C LEU A 233 -13.38 6.09 9.34
N LYS A 234 -13.68 5.36 10.42
CA LYS A 234 -12.67 4.83 11.37
C LYS A 234 -11.66 5.90 11.84
N HIS A 235 -12.15 7.13 12.04
CA HIS A 235 -11.33 8.31 12.32
C HIS A 235 -10.79 8.33 13.75
N LYS A 236 -9.53 8.74 13.93
CA LYS A 236 -8.83 8.86 15.23
C LYS A 236 -8.92 7.60 16.10
N LEU A 237 -8.74 6.43 15.49
CA LEU A 237 -8.84 5.15 16.17
C LEU A 237 -7.49 4.78 16.82
N TYR A 238 -7.52 4.47 18.13
CA TYR A 238 -6.34 4.04 18.88
C TYR A 238 -6.12 2.53 18.72
N LEU A 239 -5.13 2.15 17.91
CA LEU A 239 -4.91 0.77 17.45
C LEU A 239 -4.42 -0.18 18.54
N GLN A 240 -3.94 0.33 19.68
CA GLN A 240 -3.55 -0.51 20.82
C GLN A 240 -4.75 -0.96 21.65
N HIS A 241 -5.94 -0.40 21.43
CA HIS A 241 -7.15 -0.88 22.08
C HIS A 241 -7.63 -2.17 21.40
N PRO A 242 -7.92 -3.27 22.14
CA PRO A 242 -8.27 -4.56 21.54
C PRO A 242 -9.40 -4.50 20.52
N GLY A 243 -10.49 -3.77 20.83
CA GLY A 243 -11.63 -3.62 19.92
C GLY A 243 -11.38 -2.72 18.69
N ALA A 244 -10.24 -2.03 18.61
CA ALA A 244 -9.91 -1.21 17.45
C ALA A 244 -9.60 -2.07 16.23
N LEU A 245 -8.89 -3.19 16.42
CA LEU A 245 -8.59 -4.12 15.34
C LEU A 245 -9.86 -4.83 14.86
N ASP A 246 -10.74 -5.21 15.79
CA ASP A 246 -12.06 -5.75 15.44
C ASP A 246 -12.87 -4.74 14.61
N TYR A 247 -12.81 -3.45 14.97
CA TYR A 247 -13.51 -2.42 14.22
C TYR A 247 -13.03 -2.30 12.76
N LEU A 248 -11.74 -2.54 12.51
CA LEU A 248 -11.18 -2.55 11.15
C LEU A 248 -11.64 -3.74 10.30
N LEU A 249 -12.13 -4.82 10.92
CA LEU A 249 -12.68 -5.98 10.21
C LEU A 249 -14.09 -5.72 9.65
N PHE A 250 -14.81 -4.72 10.17
CA PHE A 250 -16.12 -4.36 9.64
C PHE A 250 -15.98 -3.57 8.35
N GLU A 251 -16.52 -4.13 7.28
CA GLU A 251 -16.61 -3.47 5.98
C GLU A 251 -17.60 -2.31 6.04
N GLU A 252 -17.13 -1.14 5.62
CA GLU A 252 -17.94 0.06 5.45
C GLU A 252 -17.70 0.57 4.05
N ALA A 253 -18.78 0.88 3.30
CA ALA A 253 -18.60 1.50 2.01
C ALA A 253 -18.00 2.91 2.18
N SER A 254 -17.15 3.31 1.24
CA SER A 254 -16.48 4.61 1.20
C SER A 254 -16.80 5.26 -0.13
N ASP A 255 -17.09 6.56 -0.11
CA ASP A 255 -17.40 7.33 -1.33
C ASP A 255 -16.19 8.16 -1.78
N TYR A 256 -15.18 8.27 -0.91
CA TYR A 256 -13.99 9.11 -1.11
C TYR A 256 -12.72 8.39 -0.64
N GLY A 257 -11.63 8.64 -1.36
CA GLY A 257 -10.27 8.29 -0.96
C GLY A 257 -9.39 9.53 -1.03
N ALA A 258 -8.75 9.88 0.07
CA ALA A 258 -7.91 11.07 0.12
C ALA A 258 -6.56 10.85 -0.57
N PHE A 259 -5.99 11.94 -1.08
CA PHE A 259 -4.84 11.89 -1.98
C PHE A 259 -3.48 11.70 -1.29
N TRP A 260 -3.45 11.54 0.05
CA TRP A 260 -2.24 11.06 0.74
C TRP A 260 -1.79 9.68 0.19
N PHE A 261 -2.75 8.84 -0.20
CA PHE A 261 -2.51 7.58 -0.89
C PHE A 261 -3.82 7.12 -1.57
N PHE A 262 -3.94 7.33 -2.88
CA PHE A 262 -5.12 6.89 -3.62
C PHE A 262 -4.76 6.38 -5.02
N ALA A 263 -5.03 5.10 -5.26
CA ALA A 263 -4.79 4.45 -6.55
C ALA A 263 -6.10 4.23 -7.31
N PHE A 264 -6.13 4.58 -8.59
CA PHE A 264 -7.31 4.43 -9.44
C PHE A 264 -6.92 4.20 -10.91
N PRO A 265 -7.83 3.71 -11.77
CA PRO A 265 -7.51 3.43 -13.18
C PRO A 265 -7.05 4.69 -13.92
N ALA A 266 -5.99 4.58 -14.73
CA ALA A 266 -5.39 5.73 -15.42
C ALA A 266 -6.32 6.36 -16.46
N ALA A 267 -7.37 5.64 -16.90
CA ALA A 267 -8.39 6.17 -17.80
C ALA A 267 -9.39 7.12 -17.11
N MET A 268 -9.47 7.12 -15.77
CA MET A 268 -10.48 7.91 -15.05
C MET A 268 -10.40 9.42 -15.33
N PRO A 269 -9.23 10.07 -15.34
CA PRO A 269 -9.18 11.51 -15.58
C PRO A 269 -9.61 11.89 -17.00
N ALA A 270 -9.36 11.04 -17.99
CA ALA A 270 -9.85 11.24 -19.36
C ALA A 270 -11.36 11.03 -19.47
N ALA A 271 -11.93 10.08 -18.72
CA ALA A 271 -13.34 9.75 -18.75
C ALA A 271 -14.23 10.71 -17.93
N HIS A 272 -13.71 11.24 -16.83
CA HIS A 272 -14.48 11.99 -15.83
C HIS A 272 -13.98 13.43 -15.58
N GLY A 273 -12.84 13.80 -16.15
CA GLY A 273 -12.19 15.08 -15.90
C GLY A 273 -11.14 15.01 -14.80
N LEU A 274 -10.40 16.12 -14.67
CA LEU A 274 -9.36 16.32 -13.65
C LEU A 274 -9.96 16.79 -12.32
N CYS A 275 -9.11 17.11 -11.34
CA CYS A 275 -9.56 17.65 -10.06
C CYS A 275 -10.30 18.99 -10.27
N LEU A 276 -11.33 19.21 -9.46
CA LEU A 276 -11.97 20.53 -9.40
C LEU A 276 -10.98 21.58 -8.86
N PRO A 277 -10.96 22.80 -9.43
CA PRO A 277 -10.06 23.87 -9.01
C PRO A 277 -10.62 24.58 -7.78
N PHE A 278 -10.37 24.02 -6.59
CA PHE A 278 -10.72 24.60 -5.30
C PHE A 278 -9.70 25.63 -4.81
#